data_AF-A0AAW0KNK6-F1
#
_entry.id   AF-A0AAW0KNK6-F1
#
_cell.length_a   1.000
_cell.length_b   1.000
_cell.length_c   1.000
_cell.angle_alpha   90.00
_cell.angle_beta   90.00
_cell.angle_gamma   90.00
#
_symmetry.space_group_name_H-M   'P 1'
#
loop_
_entity.id
_entity.type
_entity.pdbx_description
1 polymer ?
#
loop_
_entity_poly.entity_id
_entity_poly.type
_entity_poly.pdbx_seq_one_letter_code
_entity_poly.pdbx_strand_id
1 'polypeptide(L)'
;MCPSLLWQANVKGKTPLHIAARYGHATIVEVLIEHAKSPQQDLESGVNNTVKEMLDMTNNEKDTALHEAICNNHLEVVKLLIQEGPKFSYSRKEADETPLYIAFERNFEDVALHNLDNCTSPIHRLMMVPLVEQSCMLQF
;
A
#
# COMPACT_ATOMS: atom_id res chain seq x y z
N MET A 1 12.95 19.33 -18.98
CA MET A 1 11.76 19.10 -18.13
C MET A 1 12.09 17.98 -17.18
N CYS A 2 12.29 18.29 -15.89
CA CYS A 2 12.53 17.28 -14.88
C CYS A 2 11.18 16.98 -14.22
N PRO A 3 10.60 15.78 -14.36
CA PRO A 3 9.43 15.42 -13.58
C PRO A 3 9.76 15.59 -12.08
N SER A 4 8.79 16.09 -11.30
CA SER A 4 8.98 16.25 -9.85
C SER A 4 9.49 14.95 -9.22
N LEU A 5 10.45 15.06 -8.30
CA LEU A 5 11.10 13.92 -7.62
C LEU A 5 10.10 12.97 -6.96
N LEU A 6 8.91 13.46 -6.62
CA LEU A 6 7.79 12.66 -6.08
C LEU A 6 7.43 11.47 -6.99
N TRP A 7 7.56 11.65 -8.30
CA TRP A 7 7.16 10.70 -9.34
C TRP A 7 8.33 9.89 -9.90
N GLN A 8 9.56 10.21 -9.50
CA GLN A 8 10.74 9.57 -10.07
C GLN A 8 11.01 8.23 -9.39
N ALA A 9 11.08 7.18 -10.20
CA ALA A 9 11.44 5.85 -9.74
C ALA A 9 12.94 5.60 -9.85
N ASN A 10 13.50 4.86 -8.88
CA ASN A 10 14.86 4.35 -8.97
C ASN A 10 14.95 3.11 -9.91
N VAL A 11 16.14 2.48 -9.99
CA VAL A 11 16.37 1.29 -10.84
C VAL A 11 15.48 0.08 -10.53
N LYS A 12 14.84 0.04 -9.35
CA LYS A 12 13.89 -1.01 -8.96
C LYS A 12 12.42 -0.60 -9.18
N GLY A 13 12.18 0.53 -9.86
CA GLY A 13 10.83 1.06 -10.03
C GLY A 13 10.26 1.73 -8.76
N LYS A 14 11.08 1.93 -7.71
CA LYS A 14 10.57 2.45 -6.44
C LYS A 14 10.59 3.97 -6.42
N THR A 15 9.43 4.55 -6.17
CA THR A 15 9.25 5.98 -5.88
C THR A 15 9.62 6.30 -4.42
N PRO A 16 9.79 7.58 -4.05
CA PRO A 16 9.97 7.97 -2.64
C PRO A 16 8.90 7.40 -1.71
N LEU A 17 7.65 7.31 -2.18
CA LEU A 17 6.54 6.76 -1.40
C LEU A 17 6.72 5.26 -1.09
N HIS A 18 7.20 4.46 -2.05
CA HIS A 18 7.52 3.04 -1.80
C HIS A 18 8.58 2.88 -0.70
N ILE A 19 9.61 3.73 -0.74
CA ILE A 19 10.71 3.66 0.23
C ILE A 19 10.23 4.08 1.62
N ALA A 20 9.51 5.21 1.73
CA ALA A 20 8.95 5.66 2.99
C ALA A 20 7.99 4.62 3.59
N ALA A 21 7.17 3.99 2.75
CA ALA A 21 6.23 2.98 3.19
C ALA A 21 6.90 1.68 3.65
N ARG A 22 7.92 1.20 2.92
CA ARG A 22 8.72 0.01 3.30
C ARG A 22 9.36 0.14 4.67
N TYR A 23 9.79 1.34 5.06
CA TYR A 23 10.48 1.60 6.32
C TYR A 23 9.58 2.21 7.41
N GLY A 24 8.27 2.31 7.16
CA GLY A 24 7.30 2.74 8.16
C GLY A 24 7.38 4.22 8.53
N HIS A 25 7.92 5.06 7.64
CA HIS A 25 8.10 6.49 7.90
C HIS A 25 6.80 7.27 7.66
N ALA A 26 5.83 7.11 8.56
CA ALA A 26 4.49 7.72 8.49
C ALA A 26 4.53 9.23 8.20
N THR A 27 5.33 10.01 8.92
CA THR A 27 5.46 11.46 8.69
C THR A 27 5.99 11.79 7.28
N ILE A 28 6.91 10.98 6.74
CA ILE A 28 7.40 11.19 5.37
C ILE A 28 6.30 10.85 4.37
N VAL A 29 5.52 9.80 4.62
CA VAL A 29 4.36 9.42 3.80
C VAL A 29 3.33 10.55 3.76
N GLU A 30 2.96 11.12 4.91
CA GLU A 30 2.05 12.28 5.01
C GLU A 30 2.56 13.46 4.17
N VAL A 31 3.82 13.87 4.41
CA VAL A 31 4.44 14.98 3.68
C VAL A 31 4.43 14.74 2.17
N LEU A 32 4.76 13.52 1.72
CA LEU A 32 4.75 13.18 0.29
C LEU A 32 3.34 13.28 -0.32
N ILE A 33 2.31 12.80 0.39
CA ILE A 33 0.91 12.88 -0.05
C ILE A 33 0.44 14.34 -0.08
N GLU A 34 0.73 15.12 0.95
CA GLU A 34 0.38 16.55 1.01
C GLU A 34 1.02 17.35 -0.13
N HIS A 35 2.29 17.08 -0.44
CA HIS A 35 2.96 17.70 -1.57
C HIS A 35 2.35 17.28 -2.91
N ALA A 36 1.88 16.04 -3.05
CA ALA A 36 1.17 15.57 -4.25
C ALA A 36 -0.25 16.16 -4.37
N LYS A 37 -0.89 16.55 -3.26
CA LYS A 37 -2.18 17.29 -3.24
C LYS A 37 -2.03 18.76 -3.60
N SER A 38 -0.84 19.33 -3.40
CA SER A 38 -0.61 20.74 -3.63
C SER A 38 -0.79 21.09 -5.12
N PRO A 39 -1.55 22.14 -5.47
CA PRO A 39 -1.84 22.54 -6.85
C PRO A 39 -0.64 23.14 -7.59
N GLN A 40 0.60 22.89 -7.15
CA GLN A 40 1.80 23.17 -7.95
C GLN A 40 1.97 22.09 -9.03
N GLN A 41 0.93 21.91 -9.83
CA GLN A 41 1.09 21.33 -11.15
C GLN A 41 1.87 22.37 -11.95
N ASP A 42 3.05 22.00 -12.42
CA ASP A 42 3.68 22.69 -13.54
C ASP A 42 2.65 22.70 -14.68
N LEU A 43 1.89 23.80 -14.83
CA LEU A 43 0.91 23.98 -15.91
C LEU A 43 1.56 23.74 -17.29
N GLU A 44 2.89 23.87 -17.37
CA GLU A 44 3.69 23.63 -18.56
C GLU A 44 3.89 22.14 -18.91
N SER A 45 3.74 21.21 -17.96
CA SER A 45 3.97 19.78 -18.23
C SER A 45 2.78 19.10 -18.90
N GLY A 46 1.56 19.66 -18.82
CA GLY A 46 0.34 19.06 -19.38
C GLY A 46 -0.04 17.70 -18.78
N VAL A 47 0.69 17.21 -17.77
CA VAL A 47 0.45 15.94 -17.08
C VAL A 47 -0.25 16.24 -15.76
N ASN A 48 -1.55 15.95 -15.68
CA ASN A 48 -2.32 16.03 -14.45
C ASN A 48 -2.06 14.80 -13.57
N ASN A 49 -0.85 14.69 -13.03
CA ASN A 49 -0.54 13.64 -12.07
C ASN A 49 -1.39 13.85 -10.80
N THR A 50 -2.23 12.90 -10.45
CA THR A 50 -3.13 12.93 -9.29
C THR A 50 -2.57 12.11 -8.15
N VAL A 51 -2.85 12.47 -6.89
CA VAL A 51 -2.47 11.65 -5.71
C VAL A 51 -2.82 10.18 -5.89
N LYS A 52 -3.96 9.89 -6.53
CA LYS A 52 -4.38 8.53 -6.87
C LYS A 52 -3.36 7.82 -7.76
N GLU A 53 -2.87 8.45 -8.82
CA GLU A 53 -1.83 7.87 -9.67
C GLU A 53 -0.55 7.60 -8.88
N MET A 54 -0.18 8.47 -7.93
CA MET A 54 1.00 8.26 -7.05
C MET A 54 0.85 6.99 -6.21
N LEU A 55 -0.34 6.79 -5.65
CA LEU A 55 -0.67 5.65 -4.80
C LEU A 55 -0.80 4.34 -5.60
N ASP A 56 -1.25 4.43 -6.85
CA ASP A 56 -1.41 3.31 -7.78
C ASP A 56 -0.09 2.96 -8.52
N MET A 57 0.98 3.77 -8.38
CA MET A 57 2.29 3.45 -8.95
C MET A 57 2.82 2.14 -8.37
N THR A 58 3.42 1.33 -9.24
CA THR A 58 3.99 0.04 -8.85
C THR A 58 5.49 -0.01 -9.14
N ASN A 59 6.20 -0.74 -8.29
CA ASN A 59 7.61 -1.07 -8.53
C ASN A 59 7.75 -2.21 -9.57
N ASN A 60 8.99 -2.67 -9.83
CA ASN A 60 9.22 -3.75 -10.79
C ASN A 60 8.59 -5.11 -10.39
N GLU A 61 8.28 -5.30 -9.11
CA GLU A 61 7.60 -6.46 -8.53
C GLU A 61 6.06 -6.31 -8.57
N LYS A 62 5.57 -5.19 -9.13
CA LYS A 62 4.15 -4.78 -9.18
C LYS A 62 3.55 -4.44 -7.82
N ASP A 63 4.38 -4.23 -6.81
CA ASP A 63 3.94 -3.81 -5.49
C ASP A 63 3.75 -2.30 -5.48
N THR A 64 2.64 -1.83 -4.90
CA THR A 64 2.43 -0.41 -4.57
C THR A 64 3.08 -0.06 -3.22
N ALA A 65 3.11 1.23 -2.87
CA ALA A 65 3.55 1.64 -1.53
C ALA A 65 2.76 0.97 -0.40
N LEU A 66 1.45 0.71 -0.60
CA LEU A 66 0.62 -0.01 0.37
C LEU A 66 1.09 -1.46 0.56
N HIS A 67 1.47 -2.15 -0.52
CA HIS A 67 2.03 -3.51 -0.43
C HIS A 67 3.31 -3.52 0.41
N GLU A 68 4.22 -2.57 0.18
CA GLU A 68 5.46 -2.44 0.94
C GLU A 68 5.20 -2.18 2.44
N ALA A 69 4.21 -1.35 2.79
CA ALA A 69 3.84 -1.10 4.19
C ALA A 69 3.29 -2.36 4.87
N ILE A 70 2.42 -3.12 4.19
CA ILE A 70 1.81 -4.34 4.73
C ILE A 70 2.85 -5.44 4.91
N CYS A 71 3.68 -5.70 3.89
CA CYS A 71 4.72 -6.73 3.92
C CYS A 71 5.76 -6.51 5.03
N ASN A 72 5.91 -5.28 5.52
CA ASN A 72 6.85 -4.89 6.57
C ASN A 72 6.16 -4.50 7.90
N ASN A 73 4.87 -4.79 8.07
CA ASN A 73 4.10 -4.56 9.32
C ASN A 73 4.05 -3.09 9.78
N HIS A 74 3.82 -2.15 8.87
CA HIS A 74 3.77 -0.72 9.19
C HIS A 74 2.35 -0.19 9.25
N LEU A 75 1.60 -0.58 10.30
CA LEU A 75 0.18 -0.25 10.48
C LEU A 75 -0.15 1.24 10.29
N GLU A 76 0.66 2.14 10.81
CA GLU A 76 0.37 3.58 10.72
C GLU A 76 0.45 4.08 9.28
N VAL A 77 1.45 3.62 8.52
CA VAL A 77 1.52 3.88 7.08
C VAL A 77 0.35 3.25 6.34
N VAL A 78 -0.05 2.03 6.71
CA VAL A 78 -1.21 1.35 6.11
C VAL A 78 -2.47 2.20 6.29
N LYS A 79 -2.75 2.69 7.50
CA LYS A 79 -3.90 3.57 7.78
C LYS A 79 -3.86 4.83 6.92
N LEU A 80 -2.72 5.52 6.89
CA LEU A 80 -2.53 6.75 6.10
C LEU A 80 -2.79 6.50 4.62
N LEU A 81 -2.18 5.46 4.05
CA LEU A 81 -2.35 5.15 2.63
C LEU A 81 -3.80 4.78 2.30
N ILE A 82 -4.51 4.05 3.17
CA ILE A 82 -5.91 3.67 2.95
C ILE A 82 -6.85 4.88 3.00
N GLN A 83 -6.63 5.80 3.93
CA GLN A 83 -7.44 7.02 4.07
C GLN A 83 -7.43 7.87 2.79
N GLU A 84 -6.35 7.82 2.02
CA GLU A 84 -6.20 8.57 0.76
C GLU A 84 -6.92 7.96 -0.44
N GLY A 85 -7.65 6.87 -0.24
CA GLY A 85 -8.51 6.26 -1.26
C GLY A 85 -7.83 5.53 -2.41
N PRO A 86 -6.62 4.93 -2.29
CA PRO A 86 -6.19 3.95 -3.28
C PRO A 86 -7.24 2.86 -3.30
N LYS A 87 -7.71 2.51 -4.51
CA LYS A 87 -8.57 1.33 -4.64
C LYS A 87 -7.75 0.18 -4.09
N PHE A 88 -8.27 -0.48 -3.05
CA PHE A 88 -7.71 -1.69 -2.48
C PHE A 88 -7.64 -2.77 -3.57
N SER A 89 -6.54 -2.73 -4.31
CA SER A 89 -6.27 -3.61 -5.41
C SER A 89 -5.42 -4.73 -4.85
N TYR A 90 -6.08 -5.79 -4.42
CA TYR A 90 -5.47 -7.05 -4.01
C TYR A 90 -4.73 -7.78 -5.15
N SER A 91 -4.58 -7.15 -6.32
CA SER A 91 -4.04 -7.80 -7.50
C SER A 91 -2.53 -7.99 -7.38
N ARG A 92 -2.10 -9.09 -6.77
CA ARG A 92 -0.87 -9.76 -7.20
C ARG A 92 -1.20 -10.64 -8.40
N LYS A 93 -0.31 -10.64 -9.40
CA LYS A 93 -0.34 -11.64 -10.47
C LYS A 93 0.24 -12.93 -9.88
N GLU A 94 -0.54 -13.99 -9.91
CA GLU A 94 -0.29 -15.34 -9.33
C GLU A 94 -0.74 -15.48 -7.88
N ALA A 95 -2.08 -15.50 -7.74
CA ALA A 95 -2.96 -16.19 -6.79
C ALA A 95 -2.59 -16.41 -5.30
N ASP A 96 -1.33 -16.51 -4.89
CA ASP A 96 -0.97 -17.16 -3.62
C ASP A 96 -0.32 -16.21 -2.59
N GLU A 97 -0.02 -14.95 -2.94
CA GLU A 97 0.65 -14.02 -2.00
C GLU A 97 0.03 -12.61 -2.01
N THR A 98 -1.24 -12.49 -1.58
CA THR A 98 -1.81 -11.16 -1.32
C THR A 98 -1.14 -10.52 -0.09
N PRO A 99 -1.04 -9.18 0.01
CA PRO A 99 -0.56 -8.52 1.23
C PRO A 99 -1.30 -8.95 2.49
N LEU A 100 -2.59 -9.26 2.33
CA LEU A 100 -3.43 -9.78 3.39
C LEU A 100 -3.01 -11.19 3.82
N TYR A 101 -2.70 -12.10 2.89
CA TYR A 101 -2.12 -13.41 3.22
C TYR A 101 -0.80 -13.27 3.99
N ILE A 102 0.10 -12.39 3.54
CA ILE A 102 1.39 -12.14 4.20
C ILE A 102 1.19 -11.61 5.63
N ALA A 103 0.23 -10.71 5.83
CA ALA A 103 -0.09 -10.19 7.16
C ALA A 103 -0.56 -11.30 8.11
N PHE A 104 -1.35 -12.25 7.62
CA PHE A 104 -1.82 -13.39 8.41
C PHE A 104 -0.70 -14.42 8.69
N GLU A 105 0.03 -14.86 7.66
CA GLU A 105 1.15 -15.80 7.81
C GLU A 105 2.22 -15.30 8.79
N ARG A 106 2.40 -13.99 8.89
CA ARG A 106 3.39 -13.36 9.77
C ARG A 106 2.82 -12.89 11.11
N ASN A 107 1.56 -13.19 11.41
CA ASN A 107 0.85 -12.74 12.62
C ASN A 107 0.87 -11.22 12.83
N PHE A 108 0.75 -10.44 11.75
CA PHE A 108 0.58 -8.99 11.78
C PHE A 108 -0.89 -8.66 12.04
N GLU A 109 -1.41 -9.09 13.19
CA GLU A 109 -2.84 -9.07 13.54
C GLU A 109 -3.49 -7.71 13.31
N ASP A 110 -2.90 -6.62 13.79
CA ASP A 110 -3.47 -5.28 13.64
C ASP A 110 -3.59 -4.85 12.16
N VAL A 111 -2.57 -5.15 11.36
CA VAL A 111 -2.57 -4.85 9.91
C VAL A 111 -3.58 -5.73 9.18
N ALA A 112 -3.63 -7.01 9.53
CA ALA A 112 -4.55 -7.99 8.98
C ALA A 112 -6.02 -7.62 9.26
N LEU A 113 -6.36 -7.30 10.52
CA LEU A 113 -7.68 -6.87 10.94
C LEU A 113 -8.08 -5.56 10.27
N HIS A 114 -7.19 -4.56 10.30
CA HIS A 114 -7.47 -3.26 9.67
C HIS A 114 -7.71 -3.40 8.17
N ASN A 115 -6.95 -4.26 7.49
CA ASN A 115 -7.11 -4.51 6.07
C ASN A 115 -8.42 -5.28 5.78
N LEU A 116 -8.80 -6.24 6.61
CA LEU A 116 -10.06 -6.97 6.49
C LEU A 116 -11.30 -6.05 6.60
N ASP A 117 -11.26 -5.09 7.52
CA ASP A 117 -12.33 -4.11 7.71
C ASP A 117 -12.51 -3.20 6.48
N ASN A 118 -11.42 -2.93 5.75
CA ASN A 118 -11.41 -2.09 4.55
C ASN A 118 -11.50 -2.89 3.24
N CYS A 119 -11.63 -4.22 3.31
CA CYS A 119 -11.72 -5.09 2.15
C CYS A 119 -13.11 -5.01 1.49
N THR A 120 -13.14 -4.55 0.23
CA THR A 120 -14.36 -4.50 -0.59
C THR A 120 -14.64 -5.79 -1.36
N SER A 121 -13.72 -6.76 -1.34
CA SER A 121 -13.87 -8.06 -2.02
C SER A 121 -14.44 -9.13 -1.10
N PRO A 122 -15.67 -9.62 -1.33
CA PRO A 122 -16.27 -10.68 -0.52
C PRO A 122 -15.48 -12.01 -0.58
N ILE A 123 -14.75 -12.24 -1.68
CA ILE A 123 -14.01 -13.47 -1.93
C ILE A 123 -12.77 -13.57 -1.02
N HIS A 124 -12.04 -12.47 -0.81
CA HIS A 124 -10.90 -12.47 0.13
C HIS A 124 -11.36 -12.63 1.58
N ARG A 125 -12.48 -12.02 1.97
CA ARG A 125 -13.06 -12.21 3.29
C ARG A 125 -13.40 -13.68 3.57
N LEU A 126 -13.92 -14.41 2.57
CA LEU A 126 -14.29 -15.82 2.68
C LEU A 126 -13.09 -16.78 2.64
N MET A 127 -12.04 -16.49 1.86
CA MET A 127 -10.82 -17.34 1.80
C MET A 127 -10.02 -17.32 3.11
N MET A 128 -10.27 -16.36 4.00
CA MET A 128 -9.47 -16.16 5.21
C MET A 128 -10.15 -16.63 6.49
N VAL A 129 -11.44 -16.96 6.44
CA VAL A 129 -12.16 -17.61 7.55
C VAL A 129 -11.41 -18.85 8.08
N PRO A 130 -10.87 -19.75 7.22
CA PRO A 130 -10.14 -20.93 7.71
C PRO A 130 -8.82 -20.60 8.42
N LEU A 131 -8.15 -19.50 8.05
CA LEU A 131 -6.86 -19.09 8.63
C LEU A 131 -7.04 -18.39 9.99
N VAL A 132 -8.10 -17.58 10.14
CA VAL A 132 -8.47 -16.95 11.41
C VAL A 132 -8.86 -18.02 12.44
N GLU A 133 -9.64 -19.04 12.03
CA GLU A 133 -10.04 -20.14 12.92
C GLU A 133 -8.85 -21.04 13.31
N GLN A 134 -7.87 -21.24 12.42
CA GLN A 134 -6.65 -21.99 12.75
C GLN A 134 -5.69 -21.23 13.68
N SER A 135 -5.54 -19.90 13.52
CA SER A 135 -4.72 -19.08 14.43
C SER A 135 -5.31 -19.04 15.85
N CYS A 136 -6.65 -18.94 15.99
CA CYS A 136 -7.33 -19.05 17.28
C CYS A 136 -7.16 -20.43 17.94
N MET A 137 -6.96 -21.51 17.18
CA MET A 137 -6.75 -22.86 17.74
C MET A 137 -5.30 -23.13 18.18
N LEU A 138 -4.33 -22.28 17.84
CA LEU A 138 -2.92 -22.44 18.21
C LEU A 138 -2.52 -21.65 19.48
N GLN A 139 -3.48 -21.00 20.15
CA GLN A 139 -3.25 -20.27 21.41
C GLN A 139 -3.65 -21.03 22.70
N PHE A 140 -3.81 -22.36 22.66
CA PHE A 140 -4.07 -23.18 23.85
C PHE A 140 -3.17 -24.42 23.94
#